data_AF-A0A964IE03-F1
#
_entry.id   AF-A0A964IE03-F1
#
_cell.length_a   1.000
_cell.length_b   1.000
_cell.length_c   1.000
_cell.angle_alpha   90.00
_cell.angle_beta   90.00
_cell.angle_gamma   90.00
#
_symmetry.space_group_name_H-M   'P 1'
#
loop_
_entity.id
_entity.type
_entity.pdbx_description
1 polymer ?
#
loop_
_entity_poly.entity_id
_entity_poly.type
_entity_poly.pdbx_seq_one_letter_code
_entity_poly.pdbx_strand_id
1 'polypeptide(L)'
;MERLSEPRDPRQWLMPPHAVNAYYSPVQHEVVMPAGILQAPYFNADADEAVNFGSIGAVIGHEVSHALDLRGFESGIRLLVSQTGALTVQETLADLSGLAIAHRAYRRSLRGRPAPELAGASADQRFFLAWARIWREQSRPEFVRSQAGISRYAPWAFRANGLV
;
A
#
# COMPACT_ATOMS: atom_id res chain seq x y z
N MET A 1 7.53 -32.15 -1.09
CA MET A 1 7.23 -32.77 -2.40
C MET A 1 5.76 -33.16 -2.55
N GLU A 2 4.99 -33.40 -1.48
CA GLU A 2 3.57 -33.84 -1.54
C GLU A 2 2.58 -32.87 -2.21
N ARG A 3 2.83 -31.56 -2.18
CA ARG A 3 1.84 -30.55 -2.60
C ARG A 3 1.76 -30.28 -4.11
N LEU A 4 2.65 -30.87 -4.92
CA LEU A 4 2.66 -30.64 -6.38
C LEU A 4 1.59 -31.46 -7.12
N SER A 5 1.09 -32.51 -6.49
CA SER A 5 0.08 -33.43 -7.06
C SER A 5 -1.36 -33.12 -6.64
N GLU A 6 -1.56 -32.23 -5.67
CA GLU A 6 -2.89 -31.87 -5.17
C GLU A 6 -3.44 -30.62 -5.85
N PRO A 7 -4.77 -30.54 -6.08
CA PRO A 7 -5.41 -29.31 -6.48
C PRO A 7 -5.13 -28.21 -5.47
N ARG A 8 -4.87 -27.00 -5.96
CA ARG A 8 -4.68 -25.82 -5.11
C ARG A 8 -5.93 -25.55 -4.27
N ASP A 9 -5.76 -25.36 -2.94
CA ASP A 9 -6.84 -24.88 -2.06
C ASP A 9 -7.03 -23.37 -2.23
N PRO A 10 -8.18 -22.89 -2.74
CA PRO A 10 -8.45 -21.46 -2.93
C PRO A 10 -8.63 -20.68 -1.63
N ARG A 11 -8.73 -21.35 -0.48
CA ARG A 11 -8.85 -20.72 0.85
C ARG A 11 -7.49 -20.50 1.52
N GLN A 12 -6.41 -20.97 0.90
CA GLN A 12 -5.08 -20.87 1.49
C GLN A 12 -4.51 -19.45 1.34
N TRP A 13 -4.11 -18.87 2.46
CA TRP A 13 -3.40 -17.59 2.51
C TRP A 13 -1.88 -17.76 2.40
N LEU A 14 -1.21 -16.74 1.85
CA LEU A 14 0.25 -16.66 1.78
C LEU A 14 0.90 -16.13 3.06
N MET A 15 0.10 -15.59 3.99
CA MET A 15 0.56 -15.03 5.25
C MET A 15 -0.34 -15.48 6.40
N PRO A 16 0.21 -15.65 7.62
CA PRO A 16 -0.59 -15.95 8.79
C PRO A 16 -1.41 -14.72 9.23
N PRO A 17 -2.54 -14.90 9.96
CA PRO A 17 -3.39 -13.79 10.38
C PRO A 17 -2.71 -12.72 11.24
N HIS A 18 -1.64 -13.06 11.97
CA HIS A 18 -0.91 -12.12 12.84
C HIS A 18 0.13 -11.27 12.11
N ALA A 19 0.34 -11.48 10.80
CA ALA A 19 1.26 -10.68 10.02
C ALA A 19 0.80 -9.22 9.93
N VAL A 20 1.73 -8.28 10.11
CA VAL A 20 1.49 -6.85 9.89
C VAL A 20 1.97 -6.51 8.47
N ASN A 21 1.18 -6.94 7.50
CA ASN A 21 1.47 -6.74 6.08
C ASN A 21 0.17 -6.88 5.26
N ALA A 22 0.24 -6.67 3.94
CA ALA A 22 -0.82 -6.95 3.00
C ALA A 22 -0.24 -7.59 1.74
N TYR A 23 -1.08 -8.23 0.92
CA TYR A 23 -0.65 -8.70 -0.39
C TYR A 23 -1.80 -8.81 -1.39
N TYR A 24 -1.44 -8.67 -2.66
CA TYR A 24 -2.20 -9.15 -3.80
C TYR A 24 -1.61 -10.47 -4.33
N SER A 25 -2.45 -11.48 -4.58
CA SER A 25 -2.04 -12.71 -5.25
C SER A 25 -2.54 -12.73 -6.69
N PRO A 26 -1.66 -12.64 -7.70
CA PRO A 26 -2.09 -12.71 -9.09
C PRO A 26 -2.58 -14.11 -9.50
N VAL A 27 -2.20 -15.15 -8.76
CA VAL A 27 -2.64 -16.52 -9.03
C VAL A 27 -4.05 -16.74 -8.47
N GLN A 28 -4.38 -16.10 -7.34
CA GLN A 28 -5.68 -16.22 -6.66
C GLN A 28 -6.66 -15.13 -7.09
N HIS A 29 -6.18 -14.04 -7.70
CA HIS A 29 -6.92 -12.80 -7.93
C HIS A 29 -7.57 -12.28 -6.64
N GLU A 30 -6.82 -12.27 -5.55
CA GLU A 30 -7.30 -11.88 -4.22
C GLU A 30 -6.40 -10.79 -3.63
N VAL A 31 -7.00 -9.91 -2.82
CA VAL A 31 -6.30 -9.01 -1.91
C VAL A 31 -6.54 -9.54 -0.49
N VAL A 32 -5.46 -9.73 0.27
CA VAL A 32 -5.55 -10.22 1.66
C VAL A 32 -4.98 -9.19 2.62
N MET A 33 -5.78 -8.92 3.66
CA MET A 33 -5.43 -8.08 4.80
C MET A 33 -5.51 -8.94 6.07
N PRO A 34 -4.39 -9.51 6.54
CA PRO A 34 -4.33 -10.24 7.80
C PRO A 34 -4.80 -9.38 8.98
N ALA A 35 -5.34 -10.01 10.02
CA ALA A 35 -5.81 -9.28 11.21
C ALA A 35 -4.72 -8.40 11.85
N GLY A 36 -3.45 -8.78 11.73
CA GLY A 36 -2.30 -8.03 12.26
C GLY A 36 -2.14 -6.63 11.67
N ILE A 37 -2.57 -6.35 10.43
CA ILE A 37 -2.51 -4.99 9.87
C ILE A 37 -3.72 -4.12 10.28
N LEU A 38 -4.81 -4.72 10.76
CA LEU A 38 -6.07 -4.02 11.08
C LEU A 38 -6.04 -3.39 12.48
N GLN A 39 -5.00 -2.62 12.75
CA GLN A 39 -4.77 -1.90 14.01
C GLN A 39 -4.15 -0.53 13.75
N ALA A 40 -4.13 0.34 14.75
CA ALA A 40 -3.48 1.63 14.64
C ALA A 40 -1.96 1.46 14.35
N PRO A 41 -1.35 2.30 13.49
CA PRO A 41 -1.93 3.48 12.85
C PRO A 41 -2.71 3.21 11.55
N TYR A 42 -2.79 1.96 11.08
CA TYR A 42 -3.46 1.63 9.81
C TYR A 42 -4.99 1.76 9.89
N PHE A 43 -5.60 1.18 10.92
CA PHE A 43 -7.04 1.17 11.12
C PHE A 43 -7.42 1.38 12.58
N ASN A 44 -8.40 2.26 12.82
CA ASN A 44 -9.06 2.42 14.10
C ASN A 44 -10.54 2.76 13.86
N ALA A 45 -11.45 1.91 14.36
CA ALA A 45 -12.89 2.09 14.18
C ALA A 45 -13.43 3.39 14.81
N ASP A 46 -12.76 3.90 15.84
CA ASP A 46 -13.14 5.13 16.54
C ASP A 46 -12.46 6.40 15.96
N ALA A 47 -11.57 6.24 14.98
CA ALA A 47 -10.91 7.37 14.32
C ALA A 47 -11.79 7.99 13.23
N ASP A 48 -11.53 9.26 12.91
CA ASP A 48 -12.14 9.91 11.76
C ASP A 48 -11.84 9.12 10.47
N GLU A 49 -12.85 8.99 9.61
CA GLU A 49 -12.76 8.23 8.37
C GLU A 49 -11.57 8.64 7.49
N ALA A 50 -11.25 9.93 7.35
CA ALA A 50 -10.13 10.40 6.55
C ALA A 50 -8.79 9.80 7.01
N VAL A 51 -8.64 9.50 8.30
CA VAL A 51 -7.45 8.80 8.83
C VAL A 51 -7.44 7.35 8.34
N ASN A 52 -8.54 6.62 8.47
CA ASN A 52 -8.63 5.24 7.99
C ASN A 52 -8.45 5.15 6.47
N PHE A 53 -9.04 6.07 5.71
CA PHE A 53 -8.87 6.14 4.25
C PHE A 53 -7.43 6.49 3.86
N GLY A 54 -6.78 7.43 4.56
CA GLY A 54 -5.38 7.81 4.32
C GLY A 54 -4.36 6.76 4.75
N SER A 55 -4.76 5.81 5.59
CA SER A 55 -3.93 4.72 6.08
C SER A 55 -4.34 3.39 5.46
N ILE A 56 -5.20 2.57 6.10
CA ILE A 56 -5.58 1.26 5.55
C ILE A 56 -6.28 1.36 4.18
N GLY A 57 -7.02 2.44 3.91
CA GLY A 57 -7.62 2.67 2.60
C GLY A 57 -6.58 2.80 1.48
N ALA A 58 -5.48 3.51 1.75
CA ALA A 58 -4.36 3.63 0.82
C ALA A 58 -3.65 2.28 0.60
N VAL A 59 -3.49 1.46 1.65
CA VAL A 59 -2.95 0.09 1.54
C VAL A 59 -3.86 -0.81 0.71
N ILE A 60 -5.18 -0.76 0.92
CA ILE A 60 -6.15 -1.49 0.08
C ILE A 60 -6.04 -1.05 -1.38
N GLY A 61 -5.96 0.26 -1.63
CA GLY A 61 -5.77 0.80 -2.96
C GLY A 61 -4.46 0.34 -3.61
N HIS A 62 -3.37 0.27 -2.84
CA HIS A 62 -2.07 -0.23 -3.29
C HIS A 62 -2.18 -1.68 -3.73
N GLU A 63 -2.75 -2.57 -2.91
CA GLU A 63 -2.89 -3.98 -3.28
C GLU A 63 -3.84 -4.20 -4.46
N VAL A 64 -4.95 -3.44 -4.54
CA VAL A 64 -5.84 -3.49 -5.71
C VAL A 64 -5.13 -3.03 -6.97
N SER A 65 -4.24 -2.03 -6.87
CA SER A 65 -3.50 -1.53 -8.02
C SER A 65 -2.51 -2.57 -8.57
N HIS A 66 -2.01 -3.51 -7.75
CA HIS A 66 -1.24 -4.66 -8.25
C HIS A 66 -2.05 -5.57 -9.19
N ALA A 67 -3.38 -5.59 -9.09
CA ALA A 67 -4.23 -6.31 -10.06
C ALA A 67 -4.28 -5.61 -11.43
N LEU A 68 -4.03 -4.29 -11.43
CA LEU A 68 -3.92 -3.46 -12.62
C LEU A 68 -2.48 -3.36 -13.11
N ASP A 69 -1.51 -3.85 -12.32
CA ASP A 69 -0.10 -3.74 -12.64
C ASP A 69 0.23 -4.61 -13.85
N LEU A 70 0.58 -3.91 -14.91
CA LEU A 70 0.75 -4.43 -16.24
C LEU A 70 2.10 -5.13 -16.30
N ARG A 71 2.11 -6.41 -15.91
CA ARG A 71 3.12 -7.35 -16.45
C ARG A 71 3.14 -7.37 -17.99
N GLY A 72 2.14 -6.75 -18.65
CA GLY A 72 2.11 -6.45 -20.09
C GLY A 72 2.77 -5.14 -20.54
N PHE A 73 3.31 -4.28 -19.66
CA PHE A 73 4.10 -3.11 -20.08
C PHE A 73 5.59 -3.43 -20.36
N GLU A 74 5.97 -4.71 -20.42
CA GLU A 74 7.28 -5.13 -20.93
C GLU A 74 7.51 -4.76 -22.42
N SER A 75 6.50 -4.28 -23.16
CA SER A 75 6.64 -4.00 -24.60
C SER A 75 6.65 -2.53 -25.02
N GLY A 76 6.76 -1.53 -24.13
CA GLY A 76 6.58 -0.12 -24.56
C GLY A 76 7.42 0.97 -23.90
N ILE A 77 7.72 0.89 -22.60
CA ILE A 77 8.53 1.91 -21.92
C ILE A 77 9.70 1.20 -21.25
N ARG A 78 10.80 1.07 -21.98
CA ARG A 78 12.06 0.55 -21.46
C ARG A 78 12.76 1.67 -20.71
N LEU A 79 12.33 1.97 -19.49
CA LEU A 79 13.19 2.68 -18.54
C LEU A 79 14.36 1.74 -18.25
N LEU A 80 15.57 2.13 -18.66
CA LEU A 80 16.81 1.39 -18.40
C LEU A 80 17.16 1.52 -16.91
N VAL A 81 16.39 0.86 -16.06
CA VAL A 81 16.64 0.77 -14.63
C VAL A 81 17.05 -0.67 -14.31
N SER A 82 17.92 -0.85 -13.31
CA SER A 82 18.22 -2.18 -12.77
C SER A 82 16.93 -2.92 -12.42
N GLN A 83 16.92 -4.27 -12.41
CA GLN A 83 15.74 -5.05 -12.00
C GLN A 83 15.17 -4.56 -10.66
N THR A 84 16.05 -4.23 -9.70
CA THR A 84 15.69 -3.61 -8.43
C THR A 84 14.98 -2.26 -8.62
N GLY A 85 15.47 -1.40 -9.50
CA GLY A 85 14.82 -0.11 -9.77
C GLY A 85 13.50 -0.24 -10.55
N ALA A 86 13.34 -1.24 -11.42
CA ALA A 86 12.07 -1.53 -12.07
C ALA A 86 11.00 -1.99 -11.05
N LEU A 87 11.39 -2.83 -10.08
CA LEU A 87 10.51 -3.23 -8.97
C LEU A 87 10.13 -2.04 -8.09
N THR A 88 11.09 -1.17 -7.76
CA THR A 88 10.82 0.06 -7.01
C THR A 88 9.84 0.99 -7.73
N VAL A 89 9.91 1.08 -9.06
CA VAL A 89 8.96 1.87 -9.85
C VAL A 89 7.55 1.29 -9.76
N GLN A 90 7.39 -0.04 -9.86
CA GLN A 90 6.08 -0.70 -9.73
C GLN A 90 5.45 -0.44 -8.36
N GLU A 91 6.21 -0.62 -7.28
CA GLU A 91 5.74 -0.35 -5.92
C GLU A 91 5.39 1.13 -5.70
N THR A 92 6.18 2.04 -6.26
CA THR A 92 5.91 3.48 -6.19
C THR A 92 4.65 3.86 -6.97
N LEU A 93 4.41 3.23 -8.13
CA LEU A 93 3.18 3.43 -8.90
C LEU A 93 1.96 2.85 -8.16
N ALA A 94 2.14 1.72 -7.49
CA ALA A 94 1.10 1.12 -6.66
C ALA A 94 0.73 2.03 -5.48
N ASP A 95 1.72 2.65 -4.82
CA ASP A 95 1.47 3.64 -3.77
C ASP A 95 0.70 4.85 -4.29
N LEU A 96 1.13 5.43 -5.42
CA LEU A 96 0.48 6.60 -6.01
C LEU A 96 -0.98 6.29 -6.37
N SER A 97 -1.18 5.14 -7.02
CA SER A 97 -2.49 4.67 -7.43
C SER A 97 -3.37 4.38 -6.22
N GLY A 98 -2.81 3.72 -5.20
CA GLY A 98 -3.51 3.40 -3.97
C GLY A 98 -3.96 4.64 -3.21
N LEU A 99 -3.09 5.63 -3.09
CA LEU A 99 -3.39 6.91 -2.44
C LEU A 99 -4.50 7.67 -3.20
N ALA A 100 -4.42 7.72 -4.54
CA ALA A 100 -5.43 8.37 -5.37
C ALA A 100 -6.80 7.67 -5.30
N ILE A 101 -6.82 6.33 -5.35
CA ILE A 101 -8.03 5.53 -5.20
C ILE A 101 -8.66 5.77 -3.84
N ALA A 102 -7.86 5.71 -2.77
CA ALA A 102 -8.32 5.90 -1.40
C ALA A 102 -8.86 7.31 -1.17
N HIS A 103 -8.18 8.34 -1.68
CA HIS A 103 -8.65 9.73 -1.58
C HIS A 103 -9.98 9.91 -2.31
N ARG A 104 -10.12 9.37 -3.53
CA ARG A 104 -11.38 9.40 -4.27
C ARG A 104 -12.48 8.63 -3.53
N ALA A 105 -12.17 7.50 -2.91
CA ALA A 105 -13.12 6.72 -2.13
C ALA A 105 -13.60 7.50 -0.89
N TYR A 106 -12.69 8.18 -0.19
CA TYR A 106 -13.02 9.08 0.92
C TYR A 106 -13.97 10.20 0.47
N ARG A 107 -13.63 10.92 -0.61
CA ARG A 107 -14.49 11.99 -1.14
C ARG A 107 -15.89 11.49 -1.54
N ARG A 108 -16.00 10.25 -2.00
CA ARG A 108 -17.27 9.59 -2.29
C ARG A 108 -18.04 9.18 -1.03
N SER A 109 -17.38 8.76 0.05
CA SER A 109 -18.03 8.38 1.32
C SER A 109 -18.81 9.54 1.95
N LEU A 110 -18.36 10.78 1.69
CA LEU A 110 -19.02 12.00 2.15
C LEU A 110 -20.42 12.19 1.53
N ARG A 111 -20.72 11.57 0.38
CA ARG A 111 -22.02 11.68 -0.33
C ARG A 111 -22.44 13.14 -0.58
N GLY A 112 -21.49 13.99 -0.96
CA GLY A 112 -21.72 15.41 -1.22
C GLY A 112 -21.78 16.29 0.04
N ARG A 113 -21.70 15.71 1.25
CA ARG A 113 -21.54 16.50 2.48
C ARG A 113 -20.15 17.15 2.53
N PRO A 114 -20.02 18.34 3.15
CA PRO A 114 -18.72 18.94 3.39
C PRO A 114 -17.87 18.02 4.26
N ALA A 115 -16.58 17.92 3.94
CA ALA A 115 -15.65 17.14 4.74
C ALA A 115 -15.43 17.83 6.10
N PRO A 116 -15.49 17.11 7.23
CA PRO A 116 -15.38 17.74 8.55
C PRO A 116 -13.97 18.29 8.78
N GLU A 117 -13.90 19.52 9.27
CA GLU A 117 -12.69 20.07 9.87
C GLU A 117 -12.61 19.61 11.33
N LEU A 118 -11.44 19.11 11.72
CA LEU A 118 -11.21 18.63 13.08
C LEU A 118 -9.90 19.21 13.60
N ALA A 119 -9.93 19.79 14.80
CA ALA A 119 -8.76 20.40 15.44
C ALA A 119 -7.99 21.39 14.55
N GLY A 120 -8.70 22.17 13.72
CA GLY A 120 -8.11 23.15 12.80
C GLY A 120 -7.47 22.55 11.54
N ALA A 121 -7.63 21.25 11.28
CA ALA A 121 -7.15 20.58 10.08
C ALA A 121 -8.30 20.12 9.18
N SER A 122 -8.14 20.37 7.87
CA SER A 122 -9.06 19.86 6.85
C SER A 122 -8.98 18.34 6.75
N ALA A 123 -10.03 17.73 6.22
CA ALA A 123 -10.01 16.28 6.00
C ALA A 123 -8.87 15.81 5.08
N ASP A 124 -8.54 16.59 4.06
CA ASP A 124 -7.43 16.24 3.14
C ASP A 124 -6.09 16.33 3.87
N GLN A 125 -5.88 17.34 4.72
CA GLN A 125 -4.69 17.41 5.57
C GLN A 125 -4.59 16.19 6.49
N ARG A 126 -5.69 15.81 7.13
CA ARG A 126 -5.73 14.64 8.03
C ARG A 126 -5.50 13.33 7.28
N PHE A 127 -6.01 13.21 6.05
CA PHE A 127 -5.77 12.09 5.15
C PHE A 127 -4.28 11.95 4.82
N PHE A 128 -3.62 13.01 4.34
CA PHE A 128 -2.20 12.94 3.96
C PHE A 128 -1.27 12.83 5.17
N LEU A 129 -1.65 13.39 6.32
CA LEU A 129 -0.95 13.16 7.59
C LEU A 129 -1.06 11.69 8.03
N ALA A 130 -2.20 11.04 7.80
CA ALA A 130 -2.38 9.62 8.10
C ALA A 130 -1.52 8.74 7.17
N TRP A 131 -1.42 9.08 5.88
CA TRP A 131 -0.47 8.45 4.95
C TRP A 131 0.98 8.59 5.42
N ALA A 132 1.41 9.80 5.77
CA ALA A 132 2.77 10.02 6.25
C ALA A 132 3.09 9.22 7.54
N ARG A 133 2.10 9.03 8.42
CA ARG A 133 2.27 8.30 9.69
C ARG A 133 2.54 6.81 9.51
N ILE A 134 1.96 6.16 8.49
CA ILE A 134 2.21 4.73 8.26
C ILE A 134 3.61 4.46 7.71
N TRP A 135 4.27 5.47 7.15
CA TRP A 135 5.67 5.43 6.67
C TRP A 135 6.68 5.93 7.70
N ARG A 136 6.26 6.16 8.95
CA ARG A 136 7.15 6.63 10.02
C ARG A 136 8.09 5.51 10.45
N GLU A 137 9.24 5.44 9.80
CA GLU A 137 10.32 4.52 10.09
C GLU A 137 11.65 5.27 10.21
N GLN A 138 12.59 4.75 11.01
CA GLN A 138 13.99 5.17 10.99
C GLN A 138 14.87 3.93 11.01
N SER A 139 15.80 3.87 10.07
CA SER A 139 16.67 2.71 9.85
C SER A 139 18.14 3.12 9.91
N ARG A 140 19.01 2.20 10.35
CA ARG A 140 20.47 2.46 10.44
C ARG A 140 21.05 2.69 9.05
N PRO A 141 22.03 3.60 8.86
CA PRO A 141 22.63 3.86 7.55
C PRO A 141 23.22 2.62 6.88
N GLU A 142 23.77 1.68 7.67
CA GLU A 142 24.29 0.40 7.18
C GLU A 142 23.18 -0.49 6.65
N PHE A 143 22.03 -0.51 7.32
CA PHE A 143 20.84 -1.26 6.89
C PHE A 143 20.26 -0.66 5.61
N VAL A 144 20.11 0.67 5.53
CA VAL A 144 19.64 1.35 4.31
C VAL A 144 20.57 1.06 3.13
N ARG A 145 21.89 1.07 3.36
CA ARG A 145 22.88 0.70 2.33
C ARG A 145 22.79 -0.76 1.93
N SER A 146 22.58 -1.68 2.88
CA SER A 146 22.41 -3.10 2.57
C SER A 146 21.15 -3.37 1.73
N GLN A 147 20.13 -2.53 1.87
CA GLN A 147 18.90 -2.61 1.08
C GLN A 147 19.05 -1.98 -0.31
N ALA A 148 20.02 -1.08 -0.50
CA ALA A 148 20.31 -0.44 -1.77
C ALA A 148 20.86 -1.46 -2.76
N GLY A 149 19.96 -2.01 -3.59
CA GLY A 149 20.28 -3.02 -4.61
C GLY A 149 19.46 -4.30 -4.51
N ILE A 150 18.83 -4.58 -3.36
CA ILE A 150 18.01 -5.80 -3.14
C ILE A 150 16.56 -5.51 -2.74
N SER A 151 16.26 -4.34 -2.18
CA SER A 151 14.90 -3.96 -1.80
C SER A 151 14.05 -3.65 -3.03
N ARG A 152 12.87 -4.26 -3.10
CA ARG A 152 11.82 -3.91 -4.08
C ARG A 152 11.11 -2.59 -3.76
N TYR A 153 11.29 -2.06 -2.54
CA TYR A 153 10.64 -0.84 -2.08
C TYR A 153 11.62 0.33 -2.04
N ALA A 154 11.13 1.53 -2.41
CA ALA A 154 11.83 2.77 -2.15
C ALA A 154 11.99 2.98 -0.63
N PRO A 155 13.05 3.67 -0.17
CA PRO A 155 13.17 4.02 1.24
C PRO A 155 11.94 4.80 1.71
N TRP A 156 11.52 4.57 2.95
CA TRP A 156 10.28 5.10 3.54
C TRP A 156 10.09 6.62 3.31
N ALA A 157 11.15 7.43 3.36
CA ALA A 157 11.09 8.87 3.16
C ALA A 157 10.62 9.26 1.75
N PHE A 158 11.02 8.47 0.74
CA PHE A 158 10.59 8.69 -0.64
C PHE A 158 9.14 8.25 -0.87
N ARG A 159 8.67 7.19 -0.20
CA ARG A 159 7.27 6.77 -0.25
C ARG A 159 6.35 7.79 0.43
N ALA A 160 6.79 8.37 1.54
CA ALA A 160 6.04 9.41 2.25
C ALA A 160 5.98 10.73 1.48
N ASN A 161 7.14 11.24 1.02
CA ASN A 161 7.25 12.61 0.50
C ASN A 161 7.20 12.70 -1.03
N GLY A 162 7.52 11.63 -1.75
CA GLY A 162 7.59 11.66 -3.22
C GLY A 162 6.23 11.63 -3.92
N LEU A 163 5.14 11.45 -3.17
CA LEU A 163 3.81 11.12 -3.68
C LEU A 163 2.72 12.15 -3.31
N VAL A 164 3.04 13.14 -2.48
CA VAL A 164 2.09 14.11 -1.91
C VAL A 164 2.46 15.55 -2.21
#